data_AF-A0A7X7I1S7-F1
#
_entry.id   AF-A0A7X7I1S7-F1
#
_cell.length_a   1.000
_cell.length_b   1.000
_cell.length_c   1.000
_cell.angle_alpha   90.00
_cell.angle_beta   90.00
_cell.angle_gamma   90.00
#
_symmetry.space_group_name_H-M   'P 1'
#
loop_
_entity.id
_entity.type
_entity.pdbx_description
1 polymer ?
#
loop_
_entity_poly.entity_id
_entity_poly.type
_entity_poly.pdbx_seq_one_letter_code
_entity_poly.pdbx_strand_id
1 'polypeptide(L)' 'MIASGGKNRDAVDNYVYDANGNIIEDKALRTKTEYDYRNLPVKVTTYANAEMTEVNTVLRYIYDADGNRVVKVREQ' A
#
# COMPACT_ATOMS: atom_id res chain seq x y z
N MET A 1 23.79 13.06 -22.41
CA MET A 1 22.44 12.52 -22.16
C MET A 1 22.20 12.57 -20.67
N ILE A 2 21.35 13.48 -20.18
CA ILE A 2 20.95 13.51 -18.77
C ILE A 2 19.62 12.77 -18.67
N ALA A 3 19.67 11.48 -18.34
CA ALA A 3 18.47 10.71 -18.02
C ALA A 3 18.03 11.08 -16.61
N SER A 4 17.24 12.15 -16.50
CA SER A 4 16.51 12.52 -15.30
C SER A 4 15.45 11.44 -15.05
N GLY A 5 15.82 10.39 -14.31
CA GLY A 5 14.92 9.31 -13.88
C GLY A 5 13.91 9.77 -12.83
N GLY A 6 13.16 10.83 -13.14
CA GLY A 6 11.99 11.23 -12.36
C GLY A 6 10.91 10.19 -12.60
N LYS A 7 10.72 9.26 -11.64
CA LYS A 7 9.46 8.51 -11.57
C LYS A 7 8.35 9.56 -11.56
N ASN A 8 7.58 9.65 -12.64
CA ASN A 8 6.42 10.52 -12.70
C ASN A 8 5.40 9.98 -11.70
N ARG A 9 5.49 10.46 -10.45
CA ARG A 9 4.66 10.04 -9.33
C ARG A 9 3.19 10.42 -9.55
N ASP A 10 2.95 11.41 -10.40
CA ASP A 10 1.63 11.97 -10.70
C ASP A 10 0.97 11.33 -11.92
N ALA A 11 1.57 10.29 -12.51
CA ALA A 11 0.89 9.51 -13.53
C ALA A 11 -0.32 8.81 -12.88
N VAL A 12 -1.52 9.17 -13.33
CA VAL A 12 -2.80 8.64 -12.83
C VAL A 12 -2.82 7.10 -12.82
N ASP A 13 -2.05 6.45 -13.70
CA ASP A 13 -1.94 4.98 -13.82
C ASP A 13 -1.17 4.30 -12.67
N ASN A 14 -0.55 5.08 -11.77
CA ASN A 14 0.22 4.56 -10.63
C ASN A 14 -0.67 4.09 -9.48
N TYR A 15 -1.91 4.57 -9.41
CA TYR A 15 -2.80 4.35 -8.28
C TYR A 15 -4.03 3.53 -8.70
N VAL A 16 -4.35 2.52 -7.89
CA VAL A 16 -5.62 1.79 -8.01
C VAL A 16 -6.41 2.03 -6.74
N TYR A 17 -7.69 2.37 -6.90
CA TYR A 17 -8.59 2.69 -5.82
C TYR A 17 -9.69 1.63 -5.68
N ASP A 18 -10.17 1.42 -4.46
CA ASP A 18 -11.43 0.70 -4.23
C ASP A 18 -12.66 1.60 -4.50
N ALA A 19 -13.86 1.02 -4.36
CA ALA A 19 -15.11 1.74 -4.57
C ALA A 19 -15.37 2.87 -3.55
N ASN A 20 -14.70 2.84 -2.39
CA ASN A 20 -14.79 3.86 -1.36
C ASN A 20 -13.74 4.97 -1.54
N GLY A 21 -12.88 4.86 -2.57
CA GLY A 21 -11.84 5.82 -2.88
C GLY A 21 -10.53 5.62 -2.10
N ASN A 22 -10.33 4.47 -1.44
CA ASN A 22 -9.07 4.17 -0.78
C ASN A 22 -8.05 3.61 -1.78
N ILE A 23 -6.76 3.93 -1.61
CA ILE A 23 -5.68 3.39 -2.45
C ILE A 23 -5.40 1.93 -2.06
N ILE A 24 -5.70 1.00 -2.96
CA ILE A 24 -5.38 -0.43 -2.78
C ILE A 24 -4.07 -0.85 -3.44
N GLU A 25 -3.58 -0.07 -4.42
CA GLU A 25 -2.28 -0.27 -5.06
C GLU A 25 -1.62 1.08 -5.37
N ASP A 26 -0.37 1.23 -4.94
CA ASP A 26 0.53 2.32 -5.31
C ASP A 26 1.77 1.71 -5.97
N LYS A 27 1.83 1.81 -7.31
CA LYS A 27 2.94 1.28 -8.11
C LYS A 27 4.21 2.10 -7.97
N ALA A 28 4.11 3.39 -7.65
CA ALA A 28 5.27 4.26 -7.46
C ALA A 28 6.03 3.89 -6.18
N LEU A 29 5.29 3.53 -5.13
CA LEU A 29 5.79 3.03 -3.85
C LEU A 29 5.86 1.50 -3.77
N ARG A 30 5.41 0.78 -4.80
CA ARG A 30 5.38 -0.70 -4.85
C ARG A 30 4.69 -1.26 -3.61
N THR A 31 3.50 -0.76 -3.33
CA THR A 31 2.76 -1.09 -2.11
C THR A 31 1.32 -1.47 -2.45
N LYS A 32 0.78 -2.49 -1.76
CA LYS A 32 -0.66 -2.80 -1.75
C LYS A 32 -1.22 -2.66 -0.36
N THR A 33 -2.42 -2.09 -0.26
CA THR A 33 -3.13 -1.93 1.01
C THR A 33 -4.46 -2.65 0.95
N GLU A 34 -4.76 -3.42 2.00
CA GLU A 34 -6.04 -4.07 2.20
C GLU A 34 -6.76 -3.39 3.37
N TYR A 35 -8.07 -3.20 3.21
CA TYR A 35 -8.94 -2.51 4.15
C TYR A 35 -10.00 -3.47 4.70
N ASP A 36 -10.45 -3.22 5.93
CA ASP A 36 -11.64 -3.90 6.47
C ASP A 36 -12.94 -3.22 6.00
N TYR A 37 -14.08 -3.79 6.40
CA TYR A 37 -15.41 -3.28 6.08
C TYR A 37 -15.69 -1.86 6.62
N ARG A 38 -14.84 -1.33 7.52
CA ARG A 38 -14.93 0.02 8.09
C ARG A 38 -14.00 1.00 7.36
N ASN A 39 -13.36 0.58 6.27
CA ASN A 39 -12.33 1.33 5.55
C ASN A 39 -11.05 1.60 6.35
N LEU A 40 -10.73 0.74 7.33
CA LEU A 40 -9.47 0.83 8.07
C LEU A 40 -8.42 -0.09 7.43
N PRO A 41 -7.17 0.39 7.19
CA PRO A 41 -6.15 -0.42 6.56
C PRO A 41 -5.68 -1.52 7.53
N VAL A 42 -5.88 -2.78 7.18
CA VAL A 42 -5.54 -3.94 8.02
C VAL A 42 -4.25 -4.62 7.60
N LYS A 43 -3.84 -4.46 6.34
CA LYS A 43 -2.60 -5.04 5.83
C LYS A 43 -1.97 -4.15 4.77
N VAL A 44 -0.66 -3.97 4.86
CA VAL A 44 0.14 -3.24 3.88
C VAL A 44 1.29 -4.14 3.44
N THR A 45 1.34 -4.45 2.15
CA THR A 45 2.40 -5.28 1.54
C THR A 45 3.29 -4.40 0.71
N THR A 46 4.58 -4.42 0.98
CA THR A 46 5.60 -3.74 0.16
C THR A 46 6.37 -4.76 -0.66
N TYR A 47 6.74 -4.39 -1.88
CA TYR A 47 7.40 -5.27 -2.83
C TYR A 47 8.81 -4.79 -3.17
N ALA A 48 9.72 -5.74 -3.38
CA ALA A 48 11.12 -5.46 -3.71
C ALA A 48 11.27 -4.95 -5.16
N ASN A 49 10.41 -5.42 -6.07
CA ASN A 49 10.46 -5.15 -7.50
C ASN A 49 9.29 -4.29 -8.02
N ALA A 50 9.44 -3.75 -9.24
CA ALA A 50 8.47 -2.81 -9.82
C ALA A 50 7.18 -3.51 -10.29
N GLU A 51 7.29 -4.79 -10.60
CA GLU A 51 6.24 -5.69 -11.06
C GLU A 51 5.36 -6.16 -9.88
N MET A 52 5.77 -5.84 -8.65
CA MET A 52 5.04 -6.15 -7.42
C MET A 52 4.73 -7.65 -7.27
N THR A 53 5.72 -8.49 -7.60
CA THR A 53 5.64 -9.94 -7.51
C THR A 53 6.50 -10.52 -6.39
N GLU A 54 7.53 -9.80 -5.95
CA GLU A 54 8.42 -10.21 -4.86
C GLU A 54 8.10 -9.41 -3.60
N VAL A 55 7.52 -10.07 -2.60
CA VAL A 55 7.17 -9.44 -1.32
C VAL A 55 8.45 -9.15 -0.51
N ASN A 56 8.57 -7.93 0.00
CA ASN A 56 9.68 -7.49 0.84
C ASN A 56 9.29 -7.41 2.33
N THR A 57 8.12 -6.85 2.62
CA THR A 57 7.64 -6.72 4.00
C THR A 57 6.13 -6.66 4.01
N VAL A 58 5.51 -7.33 4.98
CA VAL A 58 4.08 -7.24 5.26
C VAL A 58 3.88 -6.59 6.63
N LEU A 59 3.05 -5.55 6.68
CA LEU A 59 2.58 -4.94 7.91
C LEU A 59 1.13 -5.33 8.15
N ARG A 60 0.80 -5.69 9.38
CA ARG A 60 -0.57 -5.97 9.81
C ARG A 60 -0.98 -5.03 10.94
N TYR A 61 -2.22 -4.57 10.89
CA TYR A 61 -2.81 -3.67 11.87
C TYR A 61 -4.07 -4.29 12.46
N ILE A 62 -4.22 -4.12 13.78
CA ILE A 62 -5.44 -4.49 14.50
C ILE A 62 -5.98 -3.22 15.15
N TYR A 63 -7.28 -3.04 15.07
CA TYR A 63 -8.00 -1.90 15.62
C TYR A 63 -9.01 -2.36 16.66
N ASP A 64 -9.29 -1.53 17.65
CA ASP A 64 -10.41 -1.72 18.54
C ASP A 64 -11.76 -1.45 17.83
N ALA A 65 -12.86 -1.52 18.57
CA ALA A 65 -14.20 -1.28 18.04
C ALA A 65 -14.41 0.17 17.57
N ASP A 66 -13.76 1.13 18.22
CA ASP A 66 -13.84 2.56 17.91
C ASP A 66 -12.94 2.97 16.74
N GLY A 67 -12.11 2.05 16.24
CA GLY A 67 -11.22 2.26 15.10
C GLY A 67 -9.83 2.78 15.49
N ASN A 68 -9.47 2.78 16.77
CA ASN A 68 -8.12 3.09 17.20
C ASN A 68 -7.21 1.89 16.98
N ARG A 69 -6.03 2.14 16.41
CA ARG A 69 -5.04 1.08 16.18
C ARG A 69 -4.45 0.61 17.50
N VAL A 70 -4.63 -0.67 17.83
CA VAL A 70 -4.09 -1.30 19.04
C VAL A 70 -2.82 -2.09 18.77
N VAL A 71 -2.63 -2.62 17.56
CA VAL A 71 -1.45 -3.44 17.21
C VAL A 71 -0.88 -3.05 15.85
N LYS A 72 0.45 -3.12 15.73
CA LYS A 72 1.20 -3.12 14.47
C LYS A 72 2.21 -4.27 14.50
N VAL A 73 2.07 -5.22 13.58
CA VAL A 73 3.02 -6.34 13.40
C VAL A 73 3.75 -6.18 12.07
N ARG A 74 5.06 -6.45 12.06
CA ARG A 74 5.87 -6.54 10.85
C ARG A 74 6.28 -7.99 10.63
N GLU A 75 5.95 -8.52 9.45
CA GLU A 75 6.36 -9.82 8.96
C GLU A 75 7.40 -9.59 7.84
N GLN A 76 8.49 -10.36 7.87
CA GLN A 76 9.60 -10.31 6.92
C GLN A 76 9.65 -11.64 6.16
#